data_AF-A0A8T4U7B6-F1
#
_entry.id   AF-A0A8T4U7B6-F1
#
_cell.length_a   1.000
_cell.length_b   1.000
_cell.length_c   1.000
_cell.angle_alpha   90.00
_cell.angle_beta   90.00
_cell.angle_gamma   90.00
#
_symmetry.space_group_name_H-M   'P 1'
#
loop_
_entity.id
_entity.type
_entity.pdbx_description
1 polymer ?
#
loop_
_entity_poly.entity_id
_entity_poly.type
_entity_poly.pdbx_seq_one_letter_code
_entity_poly.pdbx_strand_id
1 'polypeptide(L)'
;MLNYKTTKDIKLSEKLIDQVIGQDEAINIVKKAAKQKRHVLLIGSPGTGKSLIGQALAELLPKEKLQDILIVHNEQDDNNPLVKTMPRGQAKDLVNKLKIQSLSSAKNQNLLFFILLLASIFTPWWIRKEYGDIMAAASLIGSMIFLAAFVIFINISKRMQTSKFHIPKVLVDNSEKKAAPFFDASGANSGALLGDVLHDPLQSFVTSELQQLKENKKSTIKIKETINILLKKHKKELIKKGKYQATDLNKNELKVLAEKNKKAKEAEVLSVNKYKYNGNLIKLTTKSGKSVIVTPEHKVAVKNWLGKIIYKRADKIKPWNKLITIA
;
A
#
# COMPACT_ATOMS: atom_id res chain seq x y z
N MET A 1 -47.16 37.51 -0.92
CA MET A 1 -46.41 37.36 0.35
C MET A 1 -46.33 35.88 0.68
N LEU A 2 -45.15 35.36 0.99
CA LEU A 2 -45.01 33.98 1.44
C LEU A 2 -45.49 33.91 2.90
N ASN A 3 -46.47 33.05 3.19
CA ASN A 3 -47.05 32.88 4.52
C ASN A 3 -46.17 31.93 5.38
N TYR A 4 -45.14 32.47 6.02
CA TYR A 4 -44.39 31.75 7.05
C TYR A 4 -43.99 32.68 8.20
N LYS A 5 -43.88 32.13 9.42
CA LYS A 5 -43.45 32.88 10.61
C LYS A 5 -41.95 32.77 10.81
N THR A 6 -41.36 31.62 10.47
CA THR A 6 -39.92 31.36 10.64
C THR A 6 -39.35 30.61 9.44
N THR A 7 -38.02 30.63 9.28
CA THR A 7 -37.32 29.86 8.23
C THR A 7 -37.43 28.35 8.43
N LYS A 8 -37.82 27.86 9.62
CA LYS A 8 -38.10 26.42 9.84
C LYS A 8 -39.34 25.95 9.11
N ASP A 9 -40.25 26.86 8.77
CA ASP A 9 -41.51 26.54 8.09
C ASP A 9 -41.30 26.40 6.56
N ILE A 10 -40.12 26.78 6.06
CA ILE A 10 -39.77 26.72 4.64
C ILE A 10 -39.25 25.31 4.33
N LYS A 11 -39.98 24.57 3.50
CA LYS A 11 -39.54 23.26 3.01
C LYS A 11 -38.39 23.43 2.00
N LEU A 12 -37.24 22.82 2.30
CA LEU A 12 -36.12 22.73 1.37
C LEU A 12 -36.28 21.50 0.48
N SER A 13 -35.89 21.62 -0.80
CA SER A 13 -35.83 20.44 -1.69
C SER A 13 -34.72 19.49 -1.24
N GLU A 14 -34.96 18.19 -1.35
CA GLU A 14 -33.95 17.16 -1.06
C GLU A 14 -32.83 17.13 -2.12
N LYS A 15 -33.15 17.53 -3.36
CA LYS A 15 -32.19 17.51 -4.48
C LYS A 15 -31.37 18.77 -4.51
N LEU A 16 -30.05 18.65 -4.65
CA LEU A 16 -29.14 19.80 -4.68
C LEU A 16 -29.41 20.73 -5.87
N ILE A 17 -29.84 20.18 -7.00
CA ILE A 17 -30.09 20.97 -8.21
C ILE A 17 -31.22 21.99 -8.02
N ASP A 18 -32.22 21.67 -7.19
CA ASP A 18 -33.37 22.54 -6.94
C ASP A 18 -33.08 23.58 -5.84
N GLN A 19 -31.93 23.45 -5.15
CA GLN A 19 -31.45 24.44 -4.18
C GLN A 19 -30.61 25.55 -4.84
N VAL A 20 -30.28 25.41 -6.13
CA VAL A 20 -29.55 26.44 -6.88
C VAL A 20 -30.51 27.56 -7.25
N ILE A 21 -30.25 28.78 -6.76
CA ILE A 21 -31.14 29.94 -6.93
C ILE A 21 -30.62 30.84 -8.06
N GLY A 22 -31.51 31.24 -8.97
CA GLY A 22 -31.25 32.27 -9.97
C GLY A 22 -30.27 31.90 -11.09
N GLN A 23 -30.08 30.60 -11.36
CA GLN A 23 -29.18 30.10 -12.42
C GLN A 23 -29.86 29.05 -13.30
N ASP A 24 -31.05 29.35 -13.82
CA ASP A 24 -31.90 28.42 -14.57
C ASP A 24 -31.22 27.87 -15.84
N GLU A 25 -30.47 28.71 -16.55
CA GLU A 25 -29.72 28.30 -17.74
C GLU A 25 -28.62 27.28 -17.40
N ALA A 26 -27.83 27.55 -16.36
CA ALA A 26 -26.78 26.65 -15.91
C ALA A 26 -27.35 25.30 -15.45
N ILE A 27 -28.47 25.32 -14.71
CA ILE A 27 -29.20 24.12 -14.29
C ILE A 27 -29.64 23.29 -15.49
N ASN A 28 -30.20 23.92 -16.53
CA ASN A 28 -30.63 23.24 -17.74
C ASN A 28 -29.47 22.60 -18.52
N ILE A 29 -28.34 23.30 -18.62
CA ILE A 29 -27.11 22.78 -19.25
C ILE A 29 -26.59 21.57 -18.45
N VAL A 30 -26.53 21.67 -17.13
CA VAL A 30 -26.05 20.62 -16.23
C VAL A 30 -26.94 19.37 -16.29
N LYS A 31 -28.27 19.54 -16.32
CA LYS A 31 -29.22 18.42 -16.51
C LYS A 31 -28.98 17.70 -17.83
N LYS A 32 -28.76 18.44 -18.93
CA LYS A 32 -28.42 17.86 -20.25
C LYS A 32 -27.07 17.16 -20.22
N ALA A 33 -26.07 17.79 -19.60
CA ALA A 33 -24.71 17.26 -19.49
C ALA A 33 -24.65 15.97 -18.67
N ALA A 34 -25.40 15.87 -17.56
CA ALA A 34 -25.51 14.65 -16.76
C ALA A 34 -26.06 13.48 -17.58
N LYS A 35 -27.15 13.71 -18.33
CA LYS A 35 -27.79 12.69 -19.17
C LYS A 35 -26.89 12.22 -20.31
N GLN A 36 -26.08 13.12 -20.88
CA GLN A 36 -25.20 12.82 -22.01
C GLN A 36 -23.75 12.52 -21.61
N LYS A 37 -23.42 12.56 -20.32
CA LYS A 37 -22.05 12.42 -19.77
C LYS A 37 -21.05 13.39 -20.43
N ARG A 38 -21.44 14.66 -20.59
CA ARG A 38 -20.58 15.71 -21.15
C ARG A 38 -19.86 16.49 -20.05
N HIS A 39 -18.64 16.93 -20.34
CA HIS A 39 -17.90 17.84 -19.47
C HIS A 39 -18.55 19.23 -19.49
N VAL A 40 -18.49 19.92 -18.35
CA VAL A 40 -19.06 21.26 -18.17
C VAL A 40 -17.96 22.18 -17.63
N LEU A 41 -17.82 23.35 -18.23
CA LEU A 41 -16.98 24.44 -17.73
C LEU A 41 -17.89 25.54 -17.19
N LEU A 42 -17.83 25.79 -15.88
CA LEU A 42 -18.60 26.84 -15.22
C LEU A 42 -17.71 28.07 -15.02
N ILE A 43 -18.09 29.20 -15.63
CA ILE A 43 -17.36 30.46 -15.53
C ILE A 43 -18.20 31.45 -14.73
N GLY A 44 -17.58 32.12 -13.76
CA GLY A 44 -18.24 33.17 -12.97
C GLY A 44 -17.42 33.59 -11.76
N SER A 45 -17.82 34.69 -11.11
CA SER A 45 -17.16 35.25 -9.92
C SER A 45 -17.06 34.24 -8.76
N PRO A 46 -16.06 34.33 -7.86
CA PRO A 46 -16.00 33.49 -6.67
C PRO A 46 -17.27 33.64 -5.83
N GLY A 47 -17.72 32.56 -5.18
CA GLY A 47 -18.94 32.57 -4.35
C GLY A 47 -20.27 32.41 -5.09
N THR A 48 -20.27 32.25 -6.43
CA THR A 48 -21.51 32.10 -7.22
C THR A 48 -22.09 30.68 -7.26
N GLY A 49 -21.69 29.76 -6.38
CA GLY A 49 -22.28 28.42 -6.32
C GLY A 49 -21.79 27.40 -7.37
N LYS A 50 -20.66 27.64 -8.06
CA LYS A 50 -20.07 26.69 -9.03
C LYS A 50 -19.87 25.27 -8.47
N SER A 51 -19.34 25.16 -7.25
CA SER A 51 -19.14 23.85 -6.59
C SER A 51 -20.46 23.15 -6.25
N LEU A 52 -21.50 23.92 -5.86
CA LEU A 52 -22.84 23.37 -5.60
C LEU A 52 -23.44 22.78 -6.88
N ILE A 53 -23.28 23.46 -8.01
CA ILE A 53 -23.71 22.96 -9.32
C ILE A 53 -22.94 21.69 -9.71
N GLY A 54 -21.64 21.62 -9.42
CA GLY A 54 -20.84 20.41 -9.63
C GLY A 54 -21.31 19.21 -8.77
N GLN A 55 -21.70 19.45 -7.52
CA GLN A 55 -22.29 18.42 -6.66
C GLN A 55 -23.65 17.96 -7.19
N ALA A 56 -24.50 18.90 -7.63
CA ALA A 56 -25.78 18.60 -8.24
C ALA A 56 -25.62 17.78 -9.55
N LEU A 57 -24.60 18.07 -10.36
CA LEU A 57 -24.26 17.25 -11.54
C LEU A 57 -23.97 15.80 -11.14
N ALA A 58 -23.16 15.58 -10.09
CA ALA A 58 -22.81 14.24 -9.62
C ALA A 58 -24.04 13.47 -9.10
N GLU A 59 -24.98 14.15 -8.42
CA GLU A 59 -26.24 13.56 -7.97
C GLU A 59 -27.15 13.14 -9.15
N LEU A 60 -27.16 13.96 -10.22
CA LEU A 60 -27.96 13.71 -11.42
C LEU A 60 -27.41 12.63 -12.34
N LEU A 61 -26.14 12.23 -12.16
CA LEU A 61 -25.56 11.15 -12.95
C LEU A 61 -26.41 9.87 -12.76
N PRO A 62 -26.65 9.11 -13.83
CA PRO A 62 -27.37 7.86 -13.72
C PRO A 62 -26.70 6.96 -12.70
N LYS A 63 -27.51 6.29 -11.87
CA LYS A 63 -27.07 5.28 -10.89
C LYS A 63 -26.58 4.03 -11.61
N GLU A 64 -25.50 4.16 -12.37
CA GLU A 64 -24.82 3.03 -12.99
C GLU A 64 -24.13 2.19 -11.92
N LYS A 65 -23.80 0.95 -12.28
CA LYS A 65 -23.13 0.02 -11.37
C LYS A 65 -21.75 0.59 -11.03
N LEU A 66 -21.66 1.22 -9.86
CA LEU A 66 -20.39 1.63 -9.29
C LEU A 66 -19.46 0.42 -9.25
N GLN A 67 -18.20 0.67 -9.57
CA GLN A 67 -17.17 -0.35 -9.59
C GLN A 67 -16.12 -0.02 -8.53
N ASP A 68 -15.56 -1.05 -7.94
CA ASP A 68 -14.36 -0.95 -7.12
C ASP A 68 -13.13 -1.19 -8.01
N ILE A 69 -12.01 -0.58 -7.67
CA ILE A 69 -10.74 -0.74 -8.40
C ILE A 69 -9.73 -1.42 -7.49
N LEU A 70 -9.14 -2.51 -7.97
CA LEU A 70 -8.09 -3.27 -7.31
C LEU A 70 -6.79 -3.20 -8.10
N ILE A 71 -5.68 -3.14 -7.37
CA ILE A 71 -4.33 -3.32 -7.88
C ILE A 71 -3.84 -4.70 -7.45
N VAL A 72 -3.44 -5.52 -8.42
CA VAL A 72 -2.90 -6.86 -8.24
C VAL A 72 -1.42 -6.88 -8.63
N HIS A 73 -0.61 -7.63 -7.90
CA HIS A 73 0.80 -7.83 -8.26
C HIS A 73 0.92 -8.55 -9.61
N ASN A 74 1.83 -8.07 -10.46
CA ASN A 74 2.15 -8.69 -11.74
C ASN A 74 3.42 -9.53 -11.58
N GLU A 75 3.33 -10.84 -11.78
CA GLU A 75 4.46 -11.76 -11.62
C GLU A 75 5.52 -11.64 -12.73
N GLN A 76 5.14 -11.12 -13.90
CA GLN A 76 6.04 -10.97 -15.04
C GLN A 76 6.83 -9.65 -14.98
N ASP A 77 6.19 -8.57 -14.55
CA ASP A 77 6.79 -7.25 -14.42
C ASP A 77 6.29 -6.52 -13.17
N ASP A 78 7.11 -6.47 -12.13
CA ASP A 78 6.79 -5.84 -10.84
C ASP A 78 6.53 -4.33 -10.96
N ASN A 79 7.14 -3.66 -11.97
CA ASN A 79 6.95 -2.23 -12.20
C ASN A 79 5.63 -1.91 -12.92
N ASN A 80 4.91 -2.93 -13.39
CA ASN A 80 3.66 -2.78 -14.11
C ASN A 80 2.53 -3.58 -13.43
N PRO A 81 1.99 -3.10 -12.28
CA PRO A 81 0.96 -3.80 -11.55
C PRO A 81 -0.37 -3.85 -12.33
N LEU A 82 -1.13 -4.94 -12.19
CA LEU A 82 -2.37 -5.16 -12.91
C LEU A 82 -3.54 -4.44 -12.25
N VAL A 83 -4.34 -3.72 -13.05
CA VAL A 83 -5.57 -3.08 -12.59
C VAL A 83 -6.77 -3.97 -12.90
N LYS A 84 -7.62 -4.24 -11.89
CA LYS A 84 -8.87 -4.99 -12.06
C LYS A 84 -10.05 -4.19 -11.50
N THR A 85 -11.13 -4.14 -12.27
CA THR A 85 -12.41 -3.56 -11.86
C THR A 85 -13.34 -4.67 -11.37
N MET A 86 -14.07 -4.41 -10.29
CA MET A 86 -15.08 -5.33 -9.75
C MET A 86 -16.37 -4.58 -9.47
N PRO A 87 -17.53 -5.25 -9.43
CA PRO A 87 -18.76 -4.63 -8.94
C PRO A 87 -18.59 -4.14 -7.49
N ARG A 88 -19.28 -3.04 -7.17
CA ARG A 88 -19.36 -2.43 -5.84
C ARG A 88 -19.41 -3.46 -4.70
N GLY A 89 -18.53 -3.29 -3.72
CA GLY A 89 -18.47 -4.07 -2.48
C GLY A 89 -17.60 -5.33 -2.57
N GLN A 90 -17.43 -5.90 -3.78
CA GLN A 90 -16.76 -7.19 -3.93
C GLN A 90 -15.25 -7.12 -3.71
N ALA A 91 -14.62 -5.95 -3.92
CA ALA A 91 -13.18 -5.81 -3.75
C ALA A 91 -12.76 -6.05 -2.29
N LYS A 92 -13.53 -5.50 -1.34
CA LYS A 92 -13.27 -5.63 0.09
C LYS A 92 -13.49 -7.08 0.56
N ASP A 93 -14.56 -7.71 0.09
CA ASP A 93 -14.87 -9.11 0.41
C ASP A 93 -13.80 -10.06 -0.12
N LEU A 94 -13.33 -9.85 -1.35
CA LEU A 94 -12.24 -10.63 -1.94
C LEU A 94 -10.94 -10.47 -1.13
N VAL A 95 -10.55 -9.23 -0.81
CA VAL A 95 -9.34 -8.96 -0.03
C VAL A 95 -9.44 -9.58 1.37
N ASN A 96 -10.60 -9.49 2.02
CA ASN A 96 -10.83 -10.11 3.33
C ASN A 96 -10.80 -11.64 3.25
N LYS A 97 -11.41 -12.22 2.22
CA LYS A 97 -11.36 -13.67 1.97
C LYS A 97 -9.93 -14.15 1.75
N LEU A 98 -9.14 -13.44 0.94
CA LEU A 98 -7.73 -13.76 0.70
C LEU A 98 -6.87 -13.58 1.97
N LYS A 99 -7.14 -12.55 2.78
CA LYS A 99 -6.52 -12.39 4.10
C LYS A 99 -6.84 -13.56 5.03
N ILE A 100 -8.13 -13.93 5.15
CA ILE A 100 -8.54 -15.06 5.99
C ILE A 100 -7.95 -16.37 5.47
N GLN A 101 -7.93 -16.61 4.16
CA GLN A 101 -7.29 -17.80 3.59
C GLN A 101 -5.78 -17.84 3.87
N SER A 102 -5.09 -16.69 3.77
CA SER A 102 -3.66 -16.59 4.12
C SER A 102 -3.38 -16.93 5.59
N LEU A 103 -4.35 -16.71 6.48
CA LEU A 103 -4.26 -17.04 7.91
C LEU A 103 -4.80 -18.46 8.22
N SER A 104 -5.80 -18.93 7.49
CA SER A 104 -6.58 -20.15 7.76
C SER A 104 -5.91 -21.42 7.25
N SER A 105 -5.00 -21.33 6.28
CA SER A 105 -4.21 -22.50 5.80
C SER A 105 -3.42 -23.18 6.92
N ALA A 106 -3.16 -22.50 8.04
CA ALA A 106 -2.50 -23.06 9.22
C ALA A 106 -3.44 -23.76 10.22
N LYS A 107 -4.74 -23.42 10.30
CA LYS A 107 -5.62 -23.89 11.40
C LYS A 107 -6.01 -25.38 11.27
N ASN A 108 -6.45 -25.82 10.10
CA ASN A 108 -6.92 -27.20 9.94
C ASN A 108 -5.78 -28.23 9.99
N GLN A 109 -4.58 -27.85 9.53
CA GLN A 109 -3.39 -28.71 9.67
C GLN A 109 -2.93 -28.81 11.12
N ASN A 110 -2.93 -27.70 11.87
CA ASN A 110 -2.57 -27.73 13.29
C ASN A 110 -3.54 -28.60 14.11
N LEU A 111 -4.83 -28.65 13.77
CA LEU A 111 -5.80 -29.50 14.46
C LEU A 111 -5.58 -31.00 14.19
N LEU A 112 -5.36 -31.38 12.93
CA LEU A 112 -5.00 -32.77 12.59
C LEU A 112 -3.68 -33.19 13.24
N PHE A 113 -2.70 -32.30 13.27
CA PHE A 113 -1.43 -32.53 13.94
C PHE A 113 -1.56 -32.64 15.47
N PHE A 114 -2.46 -31.87 16.07
CA PHE A 114 -2.76 -31.96 17.50
C PHE A 114 -3.44 -33.29 17.86
N ILE A 115 -4.37 -33.77 17.03
CA ILE A 115 -5.02 -35.09 17.20
C ILE A 115 -3.99 -36.21 17.09
N LEU A 116 -3.09 -36.17 16.09
CA LEU A 116 -2.01 -37.16 15.93
C LEU A 116 -1.04 -37.15 17.12
N LEU A 117 -0.73 -35.97 17.67
CA LEU A 117 0.14 -35.85 18.84
C LEU A 117 -0.53 -36.44 20.10
N LEU A 118 -1.81 -36.17 20.32
CA LEU A 118 -2.58 -36.81 21.40
C LEU A 118 -2.65 -38.33 21.22
N ALA A 119 -2.94 -38.80 20.01
CA ALA A 119 -2.97 -40.24 19.71
C ALA A 119 -1.63 -40.91 20.06
N SER A 120 -0.50 -40.29 19.70
CA SER A 120 0.85 -40.79 20.03
C SER A 120 1.11 -40.92 21.54
N ILE A 121 0.48 -40.07 22.36
CA ILE A 121 0.61 -40.10 23.84
C ILE A 121 -0.31 -41.16 24.45
N PHE A 122 -1.53 -41.32 23.93
CA PHE A 122 -2.54 -42.21 24.51
C PHE A 122 -2.45 -43.66 24.01
N THR A 123 -1.91 -43.92 22.81
CA THR A 123 -1.82 -45.28 22.26
C THR A 123 -1.01 -46.26 23.12
N PRO A 124 0.13 -45.91 23.75
CA PRO A 124 0.87 -46.85 24.59
C PRO A 124 0.11 -47.26 25.86
N TRP A 125 -0.67 -46.34 26.43
CA TRP A 125 -1.51 -46.60 27.60
C TRP A 125 -2.66 -47.55 27.29
N TRP A 126 -3.26 -47.42 26.10
CA TRP A 126 -4.30 -48.33 25.64
C TRP A 126 -3.75 -49.72 25.32
N ILE A 127 -2.61 -49.80 24.62
CA ILE A 127 -1.94 -51.08 24.30
C ILE A 127 -1.51 -51.82 25.56
N ARG A 128 -1.04 -51.10 26.59
CA ARG A 128 -0.67 -51.68 27.89
C ARG A 128 -1.83 -52.45 28.53
N LYS A 129 -3.04 -51.89 28.48
CA LYS A 129 -4.22 -52.50 29.09
C LYS A 129 -4.57 -53.85 28.45
N GLU A 130 -4.36 -53.98 27.14
CA GLU A 130 -4.89 -55.11 26.36
C GLU A 130 -3.85 -56.16 25.99
N TYR A 131 -2.58 -55.77 25.81
CA TYR A 131 -1.51 -56.63 25.31
C TYR A 131 -0.33 -56.79 26.28
N GLY A 132 -0.37 -56.11 27.43
CA GLY A 132 0.65 -56.21 28.49
C GLY A 132 1.85 -55.27 28.34
N ASP A 133 2.73 -55.28 29.35
CA ASP A 133 3.78 -54.27 29.54
C ASP A 133 4.89 -54.30 28.46
N ILE A 134 5.19 -55.47 27.89
CA ILE A 134 6.25 -55.62 26.87
C ILE A 134 5.84 -54.90 25.57
N MET A 135 4.60 -55.10 25.12
CA MET A 135 4.06 -54.45 23.93
C MET A 135 3.84 -52.95 24.15
N ALA A 136 3.50 -52.54 25.38
CA ALA A 136 3.45 -51.14 25.76
C ALA A 136 4.81 -50.45 25.61
N ALA A 137 5.88 -51.06 26.12
CA ALA A 137 7.23 -50.50 26.03
C ALA A 137 7.70 -50.33 24.58
N ALA A 138 7.45 -51.32 23.71
CA ALA A 138 7.76 -51.22 22.29
C ALA A 138 6.97 -50.10 21.59
N SER A 139 5.68 -49.96 21.92
CA SER A 139 4.83 -48.90 21.35
C SER A 139 5.22 -47.48 21.80
N LEU A 140 5.75 -47.33 23.02
CA LEU A 140 6.23 -46.06 23.57
C LEU A 140 7.51 -45.59 22.85
N ILE A 141 8.43 -46.52 22.58
CA ILE A 141 9.64 -46.21 21.79
C ILE A 141 9.25 -45.78 20.37
N GLY A 142 8.32 -46.52 19.74
CA GLY A 142 7.80 -46.18 18.42
C GLY A 142 7.11 -44.81 18.40
N SER A 143 6.30 -44.50 19.41
CA SER A 143 5.60 -43.21 19.51
C SER A 143 6.56 -42.03 19.72
N MET A 144 7.65 -42.22 20.47
CA MET A 144 8.70 -41.21 20.66
C MET A 144 9.48 -40.90 19.36
N ILE A 145 9.85 -41.93 18.61
CA ILE A 145 10.54 -41.77 17.31
C ILE A 145 9.61 -41.05 16.31
N PHE A 146 8.33 -41.44 16.28
CA PHE A 146 7.32 -40.77 15.48
C PHE A 146 7.17 -39.29 15.86
N LEU A 147 7.10 -38.97 17.16
CA LEU A 147 6.99 -37.60 17.66
C LEU A 147 8.20 -36.74 17.26
N ALA A 148 9.42 -37.29 17.38
CA ALA A 148 10.65 -36.60 16.99
C ALA A 148 10.69 -36.32 15.47
N ALA A 149 10.39 -37.31 14.64
CA ALA A 149 10.31 -37.14 13.18
C ALA A 149 9.21 -36.13 12.80
N PHE A 150 8.09 -36.14 13.50
CA PHE A 150 6.95 -35.27 13.26
C PHE A 150 7.24 -33.80 13.60
N VAL A 151 7.94 -33.52 14.71
CA VAL A 151 8.37 -32.16 15.08
C VAL A 151 9.34 -31.58 14.04
N ILE A 152 10.24 -32.40 13.50
CA ILE A 152 11.14 -32.00 12.42
C ILE A 152 10.33 -31.71 11.14
N PHE A 153 9.37 -32.57 10.80
CA PHE A 153 8.50 -32.39 9.65
C PHE A 153 7.68 -31.10 9.71
N ILE A 154 7.09 -30.75 10.87
CA ILE A 154 6.35 -29.50 11.07
C ILE A 154 7.25 -28.27 10.88
N ASN A 155 8.48 -28.31 11.36
CA ASN A 155 9.42 -27.20 11.20
C ASN A 155 9.82 -26.99 9.73
N ILE A 156 9.97 -28.07 8.97
CA ILE A 156 10.25 -28.01 7.53
C ILE A 156 9.03 -27.53 6.74
N SER A 157 7.82 -28.04 7.06
CA SER A 157 6.59 -27.69 6.35
C SER A 157 6.18 -26.23 6.56
N LYS A 158 6.32 -25.69 7.78
CA LYS A 158 6.11 -24.24 8.07
C LYS A 158 7.03 -23.35 7.24
N ARG A 159 8.25 -23.81 6.97
CA ARG A 159 9.22 -23.08 6.11
C ARG A 159 8.84 -23.14 4.63
N MET A 160 8.09 -24.15 4.20
CA MET A 160 7.68 -24.37 2.81
C MET A 160 6.34 -23.71 2.45
N GLN A 161 5.42 -23.53 3.41
CA GLN A 161 4.12 -22.88 3.21
C GLN A 161 4.15 -21.35 3.15
N THR A 162 5.32 -20.71 3.19
CA THR A 162 5.45 -19.26 2.93
C THR A 162 5.40 -18.95 1.42
N SER A 163 4.51 -19.61 0.67
CA SER A 163 4.08 -19.11 -0.63
C SER A 163 3.43 -17.75 -0.37
N LYS A 164 4.10 -16.69 -0.83
CA LYS A 164 3.69 -15.30 -0.60
C LYS A 164 2.37 -15.05 -1.32
N PHE A 165 1.26 -15.15 -0.60
CA PHE A 165 0.00 -14.63 -1.12
C PHE A 165 0.16 -13.12 -1.28
N HIS A 166 0.23 -12.66 -2.53
CA HIS A 166 0.19 -11.25 -2.86
C HIS A 166 -1.25 -10.77 -2.70
N ILE A 167 -1.56 -10.21 -1.53
CA ILE A 167 -2.88 -9.67 -1.25
C ILE A 167 -3.06 -8.41 -2.11
N PRO A 168 -4.07 -8.35 -2.99
CA PRO A 168 -4.30 -7.18 -3.82
C PRO A 168 -4.71 -5.98 -2.96
N LYS A 169 -4.41 -4.78 -3.45
CA LYS A 169 -4.73 -3.52 -2.78
C LYS A 169 -6.01 -2.93 -3.38
N VAL A 170 -7.00 -2.61 -2.55
CA VAL A 170 -8.15 -1.83 -2.98
C VAL A 170 -7.69 -0.37 -3.15
N LEU A 171 -7.82 0.16 -4.37
CA LEU A 171 -7.46 1.54 -4.70
C LEU A 171 -8.66 2.47 -4.57
N VAL A 172 -9.81 2.07 -5.13
CA VAL A 172 -11.07 2.82 -5.04
C VAL A 172 -12.13 1.88 -4.49
N ASP A 173 -12.70 2.27 -3.35
CA ASP A 173 -13.81 1.57 -2.69
C ASP A 173 -15.08 2.41 -2.83
N ASN A 174 -16.11 1.82 -3.43
CA ASN A 174 -17.43 2.43 -3.58
C ASN A 174 -18.51 1.66 -2.81
N SER A 175 -18.15 0.75 -1.89
CA SER A 175 -19.10 -0.11 -1.15
C SER A 175 -20.20 0.68 -0.43
N GLU A 176 -19.87 1.83 0.15
CA GLU A 176 -20.80 2.64 0.95
C GLU A 176 -21.59 3.68 0.11
N LYS A 177 -21.19 3.92 -1.14
CA LYS A 177 -21.75 5.02 -1.95
C LYS A 177 -23.02 4.61 -2.68
N LYS A 178 -24.10 5.36 -2.50
CA LYS A 178 -25.39 5.12 -3.19
C LYS A 178 -25.50 5.80 -4.57
N ALA A 179 -24.69 6.83 -4.81
CA ALA A 179 -24.68 7.63 -6.03
C ALA A 179 -23.24 7.84 -6.51
N ALA A 180 -23.08 8.45 -7.68
CA ALA A 180 -21.76 8.79 -8.20
C ALA A 180 -21.03 9.73 -7.24
N PRO A 181 -19.73 9.48 -6.93
CA PRO A 181 -18.99 10.35 -6.05
C PRO A 181 -18.72 11.71 -6.69
N PHE A 182 -18.85 12.77 -5.90
CA PHE A 182 -18.28 14.07 -6.20
C PHE A 182 -16.90 14.18 -5.55
N PHE A 183 -15.88 14.49 -6.35
CA PHE A 183 -14.52 14.75 -5.86
C PHE A 183 -14.15 16.19 -6.20
N ASP A 184 -13.90 17.01 -5.18
CA ASP A 184 -13.35 18.35 -5.37
C ASP A 184 -11.81 18.24 -5.45
N ALA A 185 -11.26 18.56 -6.61
CA ALA A 185 -9.82 18.56 -6.86
C ALA A 185 -9.26 19.99 -7.04
N SER A 186 -10.00 21.01 -6.58
CA SER A 186 -9.55 22.40 -6.65
C SER A 186 -8.26 22.59 -5.86
N GLY A 187 -7.19 23.02 -6.53
CA GLY A 187 -5.87 23.20 -5.91
C GLY A 187 -5.11 21.91 -5.59
N ALA A 188 -5.58 20.75 -6.06
CA ALA A 188 -4.85 19.49 -5.88
C ALA A 188 -3.51 19.50 -6.62
N ASN A 189 -2.47 18.94 -5.99
CA ASN A 189 -1.17 18.70 -6.64
C ASN A 189 -1.28 17.55 -7.67
N SER A 190 -0.26 17.40 -8.51
CA SER A 190 -0.26 16.40 -9.61
C SER A 190 -0.46 14.97 -9.10
N GLY A 191 0.20 14.60 -8.00
CA GLY A 191 0.08 13.26 -7.41
C GLY A 191 -1.30 12.97 -6.82
N ALA A 192 -1.95 13.97 -6.20
CA ALA A 192 -3.32 13.83 -5.69
C ALA A 192 -4.35 13.75 -6.83
N LEU A 193 -4.14 14.47 -7.93
CA LEU A 193 -5.07 14.51 -9.06
C LEU A 193 -4.95 13.28 -9.98
N LEU A 194 -3.72 12.88 -10.30
CA LEU A 194 -3.44 11.85 -11.32
C LEU A 194 -3.09 10.49 -10.72
N GLY A 195 -2.88 10.43 -9.40
CA GLY A 195 -2.33 9.27 -8.71
C GLY A 195 -0.80 9.35 -8.61
N ASP A 196 -0.28 8.74 -7.56
CA ASP A 196 1.15 8.71 -7.27
C ASP A 196 1.57 7.32 -6.76
N VAL A 197 2.81 6.94 -7.05
CA VAL A 197 3.43 5.73 -6.55
C VAL A 197 4.47 6.14 -5.53
N LEU A 198 4.21 5.81 -4.26
CA LEU A 198 5.15 6.12 -3.19
C LEU A 198 6.51 5.52 -3.50
N HIS A 199 7.53 6.37 -3.40
CA HIS A 199 8.92 5.93 -3.44
C HIS A 199 9.18 4.90 -2.34
N ASP A 200 9.91 3.83 -2.69
CA ASP A 200 10.48 2.92 -1.71
C ASP A 200 11.90 3.39 -1.33
N PRO A 201 12.09 3.97 -0.13
CA PRO A 201 13.40 4.48 0.31
C PRO A 201 14.47 3.39 0.34
N LEU A 202 14.07 2.13 0.41
CA LEU A 202 14.97 0.98 0.51
C LEU A 202 15.52 0.53 -0.86
N GLN A 203 14.95 1.03 -1.96
CA GLN A 203 15.45 0.81 -3.32
C GLN A 203 16.44 1.90 -3.81
N SER A 204 16.79 2.87 -2.97
CA SER A 204 17.68 3.98 -3.37
C SER A 204 19.06 3.89 -2.74
N PHE A 205 20.10 4.04 -3.57
CA PHE A 205 21.51 3.95 -3.20
C PHE A 205 22.09 5.28 -2.68
N VAL A 206 21.48 5.88 -1.66
CA VAL A 206 22.07 7.09 -1.05
C VAL A 206 22.20 6.92 0.46
N THR A 207 23.46 6.83 0.90
CA THR A 207 23.87 6.38 2.24
C THR A 207 23.65 7.39 3.36
N SER A 208 23.55 8.69 3.05
CA SER A 208 23.38 9.76 4.05
C SER A 208 23.42 11.16 3.47
N GLU A 209 23.99 11.33 2.27
CA GLU A 209 24.38 12.62 1.71
C GLU A 209 23.86 12.79 0.27
N LEU A 210 23.31 13.97 -0.03
CA LEU A 210 22.94 14.37 -1.39
C LEU A 210 23.86 15.50 -1.86
N GLN A 211 24.11 15.57 -3.16
CA GLN A 211 24.72 16.76 -3.75
C GLN A 211 23.62 17.78 -4.08
N GLN A 212 23.75 18.95 -3.49
CA GLN A 212 22.96 20.13 -3.80
C GLN A 212 23.81 21.09 -4.63
N LEU A 213 23.18 21.79 -5.57
CA LEU A 213 23.78 22.95 -6.23
C LEU A 213 23.12 24.19 -5.65
N LYS A 214 23.92 25.07 -5.04
CA LYS A 214 23.48 26.38 -4.58
C LYS A 214 24.41 27.41 -5.22
N GLU A 215 23.84 28.35 -5.98
CA GLU A 215 24.60 29.43 -6.65
C GLU A 215 25.77 28.90 -7.50
N ASN A 216 25.52 27.88 -8.33
CA ASN A 216 26.52 27.18 -9.16
C ASN A 216 27.67 26.48 -8.40
N LYS A 217 27.63 26.42 -7.06
CA LYS A 217 28.57 25.62 -6.26
C LYS A 217 27.92 24.32 -5.80
N LYS A 218 28.63 23.21 -6.01
CA LYS A 218 28.23 21.90 -5.47
C LYS A 218 28.52 21.87 -3.98
N SER A 219 27.49 21.60 -3.18
CA SER A 219 27.60 21.36 -1.75
C SER A 219 27.02 20.00 -1.40
N THR A 220 27.64 19.33 -0.43
CA THR A 220 27.15 18.06 0.09
C THR A 220 26.23 18.35 1.27
N ILE A 221 25.00 17.84 1.23
CA ILE A 221 24.01 17.99 2.30
C ILE A 221 23.71 16.65 2.96
N LYS A 222 23.63 16.65 4.30
CA LYS A 222 23.20 15.47 5.06
C LYS A 222 21.68 15.38 5.05
N ILE A 223 21.16 14.32 4.42
CA ILE A 223 19.72 14.07 4.22
C ILE A 223 18.95 14.19 5.53
N LYS A 224 19.43 13.54 6.59
CA LYS A 224 18.76 13.51 7.91
C LYS A 224 18.58 14.91 8.49
N GLU A 225 19.62 15.74 8.42
CA GLU A 225 19.62 17.09 8.99
C GLU A 225 18.70 18.00 8.19
N THR A 226 18.84 18.00 6.86
CA THR A 226 18.01 18.79 5.95
C THR A 226 16.53 18.44 6.07
N ILE A 227 16.16 17.15 6.08
CA ILE A 227 14.77 16.71 6.24
C ILE A 227 14.21 17.15 7.60
N ASN A 228 14.99 17.04 8.69
CA ASN A 228 14.53 17.49 10.01
C ASN A 228 14.27 19.01 10.05
N ILE A 229 15.12 19.80 9.38
CA ILE A 229 14.95 21.26 9.28
C ILE A 229 13.69 21.58 8.48
N LEU A 230 13.50 20.97 7.31
CA LEU A 230 12.34 21.22 6.45
C LEU A 230 11.02 20.80 7.11
N LEU A 231 10.98 19.64 7.78
CA LEU A 231 9.82 19.22 8.56
C LEU A 231 9.54 20.15 9.76
N LYS A 232 10.58 20.77 10.34
CA LYS A 232 10.40 21.76 11.42
C LYS A 232 9.88 23.10 10.87
N LYS A 233 10.31 23.49 9.67
CA LYS A 233 9.90 24.72 8.99
C LYS A 233 8.43 24.65 8.58
N HIS A 234 8.01 23.54 7.98
CA HIS A 234 6.64 23.32 7.50
C HIS A 234 5.73 22.63 8.52
N LYS A 235 5.92 22.92 9.82
CA LYS A 235 5.15 22.28 10.90
C LYS A 235 3.63 22.40 10.76
N LYS A 236 3.14 23.47 10.14
CA LYS A 236 1.70 23.75 9.97
C LYS A 236 1.04 22.87 8.91
N GLU A 237 1.79 22.43 7.91
CA GLU A 237 1.30 21.64 6.76
C GLU A 237 1.76 20.18 6.83
N LEU A 238 2.20 19.75 8.01
CA LEU A 238 2.88 18.47 8.18
C LEU A 238 1.89 17.31 8.26
N ILE A 239 2.03 16.35 7.34
CA ILE A 239 1.24 15.11 7.29
C ILE A 239 1.86 14.10 8.27
N LYS A 240 1.14 13.72 9.34
CA LYS A 240 1.56 12.66 10.28
C LYS A 240 0.67 11.43 10.19
N LYS A 241 1.28 10.26 10.06
CA LYS A 241 0.58 8.96 10.16
C LYS A 241 1.43 7.95 10.93
N GLY A 242 1.23 7.86 12.24
CA GLY A 242 2.02 7.00 13.12
C GLY A 242 3.51 7.37 13.11
N LYS A 243 4.36 6.47 12.58
CA LYS A 243 5.82 6.67 12.46
C LYS A 243 6.25 7.45 11.21
N TYR A 244 5.29 7.81 10.36
CA TYR A 244 5.49 8.56 9.12
C TYR A 244 5.23 10.05 9.32
N GLN A 245 6.11 10.88 8.77
CA GLN A 245 6.00 12.34 8.69
C GLN A 245 6.34 12.79 7.27
N ALA A 246 5.57 13.69 6.69
CA ALA A 246 5.89 14.29 5.39
C ALA A 246 5.41 15.73 5.30
N THR A 247 6.02 16.49 4.40
CA THR A 247 5.58 17.83 4.00
C THR A 247 5.88 18.04 2.53
N ASP A 248 5.00 18.77 1.87
CA ASP A 248 5.30 19.31 0.54
C ASP A 248 6.25 20.51 0.71
N LEU A 249 7.00 20.81 -0.35
CA LEU A 249 7.94 21.90 -0.42
C LEU A 249 7.44 22.97 -1.40
N ASN A 250 7.77 24.22 -1.09
CA ASN A 250 7.51 25.32 -1.99
C ASN A 250 8.49 25.29 -3.18
N LYS A 251 8.10 25.97 -4.25
CA LYS A 251 8.92 26.06 -5.46
C LYS A 251 10.32 26.62 -5.15
N ASN A 252 11.36 25.98 -5.69
CA ASN A 252 12.78 26.26 -5.51
C ASN A 252 13.33 26.12 -4.07
N GLU A 253 12.57 25.54 -3.14
CA GLU A 253 13.00 25.43 -1.74
C GLU A 253 14.13 24.42 -1.53
N LEU A 254 14.15 23.34 -2.32
CA LEU A 254 15.24 22.38 -2.35
C LEU A 254 15.45 21.89 -3.80
N LYS A 255 16.69 21.98 -4.27
CA LYS A 255 17.14 21.41 -5.55
C LYS A 255 18.27 20.44 -5.30
N VAL A 256 18.22 19.29 -5.95
CA VAL A 256 19.25 18.25 -5.86
C VAL A 256 19.74 17.87 -7.25
N LEU A 257 20.96 17.36 -7.32
CA LEU A 257 21.46 16.75 -8.54
C LEU A 257 20.81 15.38 -8.74
N ALA A 258 20.11 15.21 -9.85
CA ALA A 258 19.54 13.95 -10.28
C ALA A 258 20.00 13.61 -11.70
N GLU A 259 20.01 12.33 -12.03
CA GLU A 259 20.28 11.90 -13.41
C GLU A 259 19.00 11.98 -14.24
N LYS A 260 19.07 12.70 -15.37
CA LYS A 260 18.01 12.73 -16.38
C LYS A 260 18.63 12.57 -17.77
N ASN A 261 18.24 11.50 -18.47
CA ASN A 261 18.80 11.13 -19.78
C ASN A 261 20.32 10.98 -19.76
N LYS A 262 20.88 10.27 -18.77
CA LYS A 262 22.33 10.05 -18.60
C LYS A 262 23.15 11.33 -18.39
N LYS A 263 22.50 12.45 -18.05
CA LYS A 263 23.14 13.72 -17.70
C LYS A 263 22.71 14.15 -16.30
N ALA A 264 23.65 14.64 -15.51
CA ALA A 264 23.33 15.28 -14.24
C ALA A 264 22.55 16.57 -14.52
N LYS A 265 21.33 16.66 -14.00
CA LYS A 265 20.48 17.85 -14.09
C LYS A 265 19.97 18.21 -12.69
N GLU A 266 19.65 19.48 -12.53
CA GLU A 266 18.93 19.93 -11.34
C GLU A 266 17.51 19.37 -11.37
N ALA A 267 17.13 18.72 -10.27
CA ALA A 267 15.77 18.30 -10.00
C ALA A 267 15.26 19.04 -8.77
N GLU A 268 14.08 19.62 -8.93
CA GLU A 268 13.34 20.23 -7.83
C GLU A 268 12.73 19.14 -6.95
N VAL A 269 12.90 19.28 -5.64
CA VAL A 269 12.31 18.36 -4.68
C VAL A 269 10.92 18.88 -4.30
N LEU A 270 9.88 18.12 -4.64
CA LEU A 270 8.49 18.51 -4.42
C LEU A 270 8.00 18.24 -2.99
N SER A 271 8.54 17.22 -2.34
CA SER A 271 8.15 16.83 -0.99
C SER A 271 9.28 16.11 -0.28
N VAL A 272 9.24 16.13 1.06
CA VAL A 272 10.16 15.37 1.90
C VAL A 272 9.40 14.55 2.92
N ASN A 273 9.86 13.33 3.12
CA ASN A 273 9.22 12.31 3.92
C ASN A 273 10.24 11.64 4.84
N LYS A 274 9.79 11.31 6.05
CA LYS A 274 10.56 10.66 7.09
C LYS A 274 9.76 9.54 7.71
N TYR A 275 10.33 8.34 7.65
CA TYR A 275 9.78 7.16 8.30
C TYR A 275 10.72 6.65 9.37
N LYS A 276 10.25 6.55 10.62
CA LYS A 276 11.02 5.92 11.70
C LYS A 276 10.79 4.42 11.68
N TYR A 277 11.81 3.66 11.33
CA TYR A 277 11.81 2.20 11.47
C TYR A 277 12.40 1.81 12.84
N ASN A 278 11.72 0.90 13.56
CA ASN A 278 12.25 0.33 14.80
C ASN A 278 12.59 -1.14 14.51
N GLY A 279 13.86 -1.42 14.28
CA GLY A 279 14.36 -2.76 14.02
C GLY A 279 15.81 -2.72 13.53
N ASN A 280 16.45 -3.88 13.48
CA ASN A 280 17.82 -4.00 13.00
C ASN A 280 17.83 -3.86 11.47
N LEU A 281 18.62 -2.92 10.98
CA LEU A 281 18.87 -2.75 9.55
C LEU A 281 20.08 -3.57 9.13
N ILE A 282 20.06 -4.08 7.91
CA ILE A 282 21.14 -4.89 7.33
C ILE A 282 21.92 -4.02 6.37
N LYS A 283 23.21 -3.82 6.67
CA LYS A 283 24.14 -3.17 5.76
C LYS A 283 24.70 -4.20 4.79
N LEU A 284 24.46 -3.98 3.50
CA LEU A 284 24.95 -4.79 2.40
C LEU A 284 26.03 -4.01 1.66
N THR A 285 27.24 -4.56 1.62
CA THR A 285 28.37 -3.94 0.93
C THR A 285 28.70 -4.74 -0.32
N THR A 286 28.79 -4.05 -1.44
CA THR A 286 29.15 -4.60 -2.74
C THR A 286 30.68 -4.76 -2.85
N LYS A 287 31.16 -5.57 -3.80
CA LYS A 287 32.61 -5.71 -4.03
C LYS A 287 33.29 -4.40 -4.44
N SER A 288 32.55 -3.46 -5.03
CA SER A 288 33.05 -2.13 -5.41
C SER A 288 33.07 -1.13 -4.24
N GLY A 289 32.81 -1.57 -3.01
CA GLY A 289 32.82 -0.72 -1.82
C GLY A 289 31.55 0.10 -1.60
N LYS A 290 30.61 0.10 -2.54
CA LYS A 290 29.29 0.73 -2.35
C LYS A 290 28.49 -0.05 -1.31
N SER A 291 27.85 0.63 -0.37
CA SER A 291 27.03 -0.01 0.67
C SER A 291 25.60 0.51 0.66
N VAL A 292 24.64 -0.35 0.95
CA VAL A 292 23.22 -0.02 1.10
C VAL A 292 22.71 -0.57 2.43
N ILE A 293 21.82 0.17 3.11
CA ILE A 293 21.23 -0.24 4.37
C ILE A 293 19.76 -0.52 4.11
N VAL A 294 19.33 -1.76 4.33
CA VAL A 294 17.97 -2.24 4.01
C VAL A 294 17.33 -2.93 5.22
N THR A 295 16.00 -3.08 5.21
CA THR A 295 15.31 -3.88 6.23
C THR A 295 15.50 -5.39 5.99
N PRO A 296 15.37 -6.25 7.02
CA PRO A 296 15.59 -7.69 6.91
C PRO A 296 14.79 -8.39 5.80
N GLU A 297 13.54 -7.99 5.60
CA GLU A 297 12.61 -8.56 4.62
C GLU A 297 12.83 -8.07 3.19
N HIS A 298 13.64 -7.03 2.99
CA HIS A 298 13.85 -6.40 1.69
C HIS A 298 14.50 -7.36 0.69
N LYS A 299 13.95 -7.46 -0.53
CA LYS A 299 14.46 -8.36 -1.57
C LYS A 299 15.58 -7.68 -2.36
N VAL A 300 16.76 -8.27 -2.39
CA VAL A 300 17.91 -7.78 -3.15
C VAL A 300 18.20 -8.73 -4.30
N ALA A 301 18.47 -8.15 -5.47
CA ALA A 301 18.90 -8.88 -6.65
C ALA A 301 20.31 -9.45 -6.44
N VAL A 302 20.43 -10.77 -6.53
CA VAL A 302 21.71 -11.47 -6.48
C VAL A 302 21.88 -12.35 -7.72
N LYS A 303 23.10 -12.42 -8.24
CA LYS A 303 23.43 -13.33 -9.34
C LYS A 303 23.69 -14.72 -8.75
N ASN A 304 22.95 -15.73 -9.20
CA ASN A 304 23.19 -17.12 -8.79
C ASN A 304 24.42 -17.70 -9.53
N TRP A 305 24.83 -18.92 -9.17
CA TRP A 305 25.97 -19.61 -9.82
C TRP A 305 25.78 -19.78 -11.33
N LEU A 306 24.53 -19.95 -11.78
CA LEU A 306 24.13 -20.10 -13.18
C LEU A 306 24.00 -18.75 -13.93
N GLY A 307 24.38 -17.64 -13.30
CA GLY A 307 24.31 -16.31 -13.90
C GLY A 307 22.93 -15.66 -13.98
N LYS A 308 21.86 -16.31 -13.50
CA LYS A 308 20.50 -15.75 -13.45
C LYS A 308 20.34 -14.81 -12.25
N ILE A 309 19.55 -13.75 -12.45
CA ILE A 309 19.16 -12.79 -11.41
C ILE A 309 18.06 -13.44 -10.56
N ILE A 310 18.27 -13.52 -9.25
CA ILE A 310 17.27 -13.98 -8.29
C ILE A 310 17.13 -12.96 -7.15
N TYR A 311 15.93 -12.80 -6.63
CA TYR A 311 15.65 -11.88 -5.54
C TYR A 311 15.62 -12.61 -4.19
N LYS A 312 16.54 -12.26 -3.29
CA LYS A 312 16.61 -12.84 -1.94
C LYS A 312 16.37 -11.78 -0.88
N ARG A 313 15.68 -12.13 0.22
CA ARG A 313 15.56 -11.24 1.38
C ARG A 313 16.95 -10.89 1.94
N ALA A 314 17.12 -9.67 2.40
CA ALA A 314 18.39 -9.14 2.91
C ALA A 314 18.95 -9.96 4.06
N ASP A 315 18.08 -10.44 4.96
CA ASP A 315 18.44 -11.33 6.08
C ASP A 315 18.90 -12.73 5.68
N LYS A 316 18.67 -13.11 4.42
CA LYS A 316 19.09 -14.40 3.85
C LYS A 316 20.29 -14.26 2.92
N ILE A 317 20.87 -13.06 2.80
CA ILE A 317 22.06 -12.83 1.99
C ILE A 317 23.28 -13.31 2.75
N LYS A 318 24.09 -14.11 2.06
CA LYS A 318 25.34 -14.64 2.59
C LYS A 318 26.53 -13.95 1.89
N PRO A 319 27.73 -13.92 2.51
CA PRO A 319 28.89 -13.19 1.99
C PRO A 319 29.30 -13.54 0.55
N TRP A 320 29.01 -14.77 0.10
CA TRP A 320 29.32 -15.23 -1.26
C TRP A 320 28.26 -14.87 -2.31
N ASN A 321 27.14 -14.25 -1.93
CA ASN A 321 26.14 -13.80 -2.89
C ASN A 321 26.61 -12.52 -3.58
N LYS A 322 26.73 -12.56 -4.91
CA LYS A 322 27.08 -11.39 -5.72
C LYS A 322 25.85 -10.50 -5.88
N LEU A 323 25.81 -9.39 -5.14
CA LEU A 323 24.80 -8.35 -5.32
C LEU A 323 24.94 -7.74 -6.72
N ILE A 324 23.81 -7.55 -7.38
CA ILE A 324 23.78 -6.87 -8.67
C ILE A 324 23.56 -5.38 -8.39
N THR A 325 24.50 -4.56 -8.86
CA THR A 325 24.37 -3.11 -8.90
C THR A 325 24.05 -2.70 -10.32
N ILE A 326 23.00 -1.90 -10.49
CA ILE A 326 22.81 -1.13 -11.72
C ILE A 326 23.80 0.04 -11.56
N ALA A 327 24.96 -0.09 -12.19
CA ALA A 327 25.97 0.98 -12.24
C ALA A 327 25.86 1.69 -13.58
#